data_AF-A0A821B7G2-F1
#
_entry.id   AF-A0A821B7G2-F1
#
_cell.length_a   1.000
_cell.length_b   1.000
_cell.length_c   1.000
_cell.angle_alpha   90.00
_cell.angle_beta   90.00
_cell.angle_gamma   90.00
#
_symmetry.space_group_name_H-M   'P 1'
#
loop_
_entity.id
_entity.type
_entity.pdbx_description
1 polymer ?
#
loop_
_entity_poly.entity_id
_entity_poly.type
_entity_poly.pdbx_seq_one_letter_code
_entity_poly.pdbx_strand_id
1 'polypeptide(L)'
;MLSKTGKDILTGVNSLVNDGIVDPTRLNIGGYSFGGFLTNWLITQTTLFSAAVSGAGASELVSMWGTTDFPTYGASFMCGFPWEVPEIYKKESAMNNLNKAQTPILITTGAKETRVP
;
A
#
# COMPACT_ATOMS: atom_id res chain seq x y z
N MET A 1 -6.03 -3.53 8.03
CA MET A 1 -5.04 -4.30 7.24
C MET A 1 -5.17 -3.95 5.77
N LEU A 2 -4.02 -3.79 5.08
CA LEU A 2 -3.93 -3.38 3.69
C LEU A 2 -4.59 -4.41 2.76
N SER A 3 -4.47 -5.70 3.07
CA SER A 3 -5.03 -6.77 2.24
C SER A 3 -6.54 -6.82 2.20
N LYS A 4 -7.21 -6.49 3.32
CA LYS A 4 -8.67 -6.36 3.36
C LYS A 4 -9.11 -5.15 2.53
N THR A 5 -8.55 -3.99 2.82
CA THR A 5 -8.88 -2.73 2.14
C THR A 5 -8.54 -2.79 0.64
N GLY A 6 -7.45 -3.46 0.25
CA GLY A 6 -7.08 -3.65 -1.14
C GLY A 6 -8.11 -4.48 -1.91
N LYS A 7 -8.69 -5.52 -1.30
CA LYS A 7 -9.80 -6.27 -1.91
C LYS A 7 -11.03 -5.41 -2.10
N ASP A 8 -11.35 -4.55 -1.13
CA ASP A 8 -12.49 -3.62 -1.23
C ASP A 8 -12.28 -2.65 -2.41
N ILE A 9 -11.07 -2.10 -2.57
CA ILE A 9 -10.70 -1.24 -3.71
C ILE A 9 -10.88 -1.99 -5.04
N LEU A 10 -10.31 -3.19 -5.16
CA LEU A 10 -10.42 -3.98 -6.40
C LEU A 10 -11.88 -4.35 -6.72
N THR A 11 -12.69 -4.62 -5.69
CA THR A 11 -14.12 -4.89 -5.85
C THR A 11 -14.85 -3.67 -6.42
N GLY A 12 -14.60 -2.48 -5.87
CA GLY A 12 -15.17 -1.23 -6.39
C GLY A 12 -14.75 -0.94 -7.83
N VAL A 13 -13.45 -1.07 -8.14
CA VAL A 13 -12.94 -0.88 -9.51
C VAL A 13 -13.59 -1.84 -10.49
N ASN A 14 -13.66 -3.14 -10.15
CA ASN A 14 -14.30 -4.14 -11.00
C ASN A 14 -15.79 -3.86 -11.22
N SER A 15 -16.51 -3.36 -10.21
CA SER A 15 -17.91 -2.95 -10.37
C SER A 15 -18.03 -1.84 -11.41
N LEU A 16 -17.22 -0.78 -11.29
CA LEU A 16 -17.25 0.34 -12.24
C LEU A 16 -16.89 -0.08 -13.67
N VAL A 17 -15.96 -1.04 -13.82
CA VAL A 17 -15.61 -1.62 -15.13
C VAL A 17 -16.81 -2.38 -15.70
N ASN A 18 -17.44 -3.24 -14.89
CA ASN A 18 -18.59 -4.04 -15.32
C ASN A 18 -19.81 -3.19 -15.69
N ASP A 19 -20.00 -2.08 -14.99
CA ASP A 19 -21.06 -1.11 -15.26
C ASP A 19 -20.77 -0.24 -16.51
N GLY A 20 -19.59 -0.39 -17.13
CA GLY A 20 -19.18 0.38 -18.30
C GLY A 20 -18.84 1.85 -18.01
N ILE A 21 -18.67 2.20 -16.73
CA ILE A 21 -18.39 3.57 -16.27
C ILE A 21 -16.92 3.94 -16.50
N VAL A 22 -16.02 2.95 -16.38
CA VAL A 22 -14.56 3.16 -16.54
C VAL A 22 -13.97 2.25 -17.60
N ASP A 23 -12.97 2.77 -18.30
CA ASP A 23 -12.18 2.02 -19.28
C ASP A 23 -11.11 1.18 -18.55
N PRO A 24 -11.16 -0.16 -18.63
CA PRO A 24 -10.24 -1.03 -17.90
C PRO A 24 -8.78 -0.89 -18.37
N THR A 25 -8.54 -0.29 -19.54
CA THR A 25 -7.19 -0.07 -20.07
C THR A 25 -6.55 1.25 -19.62
N ARG A 26 -7.31 2.10 -18.92
CA ARG A 26 -6.88 3.44 -18.47
C ARG A 26 -7.07 3.64 -16.97
N LEU A 27 -6.62 2.67 -16.18
CA LEU A 27 -6.70 2.69 -14.73
C LEU A 27 -5.36 3.05 -14.11
N ASN A 28 -5.34 4.05 -13.24
CA ASN A 28 -4.18 4.42 -12.42
C ASN A 28 -4.57 4.37 -10.94
N ILE A 29 -3.59 4.12 -10.09
CA ILE A 29 -3.78 4.13 -8.63
C ILE A 29 -2.85 5.15 -7.99
N GLY A 30 -3.29 5.79 -6.92
CA GLY A 30 -2.36 6.59 -6.14
C GLY A 30 -2.94 7.06 -4.83
N GLY A 31 -2.05 7.45 -3.94
CA GLY A 31 -2.42 7.97 -2.64
C GLY A 31 -1.23 8.50 -1.86
N TYR A 32 -1.55 9.23 -0.80
CA TYR A 32 -0.60 9.73 0.17
C TYR A 32 -0.78 9.04 1.53
N SER A 33 0.29 8.97 2.32
CA SER A 33 0.27 8.36 3.66
C SER A 33 -0.24 6.92 3.59
N PHE A 34 -1.27 6.56 4.37
CA PHE A 34 -1.90 5.25 4.30
C PHE A 34 -2.35 4.85 2.88
N GLY A 35 -2.78 5.82 2.05
CA GLY A 35 -3.10 5.58 0.64
C GLY A 35 -1.85 5.22 -0.19
N GLY A 36 -0.68 5.75 0.16
CA GLY A 36 0.60 5.32 -0.41
C GLY A 36 0.98 3.91 0.01
N PHE A 37 0.66 3.49 1.24
CA PHE A 37 0.95 2.13 1.75
C PHE A 37 0.10 1.12 0.96
N LEU A 38 -1.18 1.45 0.79
CA LEU A 38 -2.11 0.68 -0.03
C LEU A 38 -1.69 0.64 -1.49
N THR A 39 -1.24 1.77 -2.05
CA THR A 39 -0.75 1.85 -3.43
C THR A 39 0.44 0.90 -3.62
N ASN A 40 1.46 1.02 -2.76
CA ASN A 40 2.64 0.16 -2.77
C ASN A 40 2.27 -1.32 -2.64
N TRP A 41 1.36 -1.65 -1.72
CA TRP A 41 0.91 -3.03 -1.54
C TRP A 41 0.14 -3.52 -2.76
N LEU A 42 -0.87 -2.80 -3.23
CA LEU A 42 -1.74 -3.24 -4.34
C LEU A 42 -0.98 -3.53 -5.63
N ILE A 43 0.03 -2.72 -5.99
CA ILE A 43 0.81 -2.96 -7.22
C ILE A 43 1.66 -4.24 -7.16
N THR A 44 1.84 -4.85 -5.98
CA THR A 44 2.49 -6.15 -5.82
C THR A 44 1.51 -7.32 -5.89
N GLN A 45 0.19 -7.04 -5.91
CA GLN A 45 -0.88 -8.04 -5.85
C GLN A 45 -1.67 -8.12 -7.16
N THR A 46 -1.55 -7.12 -8.04
CA THR A 46 -2.28 -7.06 -9.30
C THR A 46 -1.48 -6.29 -10.36
N THR A 47 -1.79 -6.53 -11.63
CA THR A 47 -1.28 -5.80 -12.80
C THR A 47 -2.34 -4.91 -13.44
N LEU A 48 -3.47 -4.69 -12.76
CA LEU A 48 -4.61 -3.92 -13.28
C LEU A 48 -4.28 -2.47 -13.61
N PHE A 49 -3.35 -1.85 -12.89
CA PHE A 49 -3.06 -0.42 -13.01
C PHE A 49 -1.90 -0.15 -13.97
N SER A 50 -2.12 0.80 -14.89
CA SER A 50 -1.14 1.24 -15.88
C SER A 50 -0.03 2.10 -15.28
N ALA A 51 -0.33 2.86 -14.23
CA ALA A 51 0.66 3.61 -13.46
C ALA A 51 0.22 3.79 -12.00
N ALA A 52 1.19 4.05 -11.13
CA ALA A 52 0.98 4.28 -9.71
C ALA A 52 1.68 5.55 -9.21
N VAL A 53 1.09 6.20 -8.20
CA VAL A 53 1.72 7.31 -7.47
C VAL A 53 1.65 7.05 -5.96
N SER A 54 2.80 6.93 -5.32
CA SER A 54 2.90 6.74 -3.87
C SER A 54 3.60 7.93 -3.22
N GLY A 55 2.83 8.69 -2.44
CA GLY A 55 3.31 9.82 -1.68
C GLY A 55 3.42 9.50 -0.20
N ALA A 56 4.57 9.76 0.43
CA ALA A 56 4.81 9.45 1.84
C ALA A 56 4.29 8.05 2.24
N GLY A 57 4.63 7.05 1.40
CA GLY A 57 4.05 5.71 1.46
C GLY A 57 5.07 4.66 1.88
N ALA A 58 4.89 4.03 3.04
CA ALA A 58 5.74 2.94 3.51
C ALA A 58 5.62 1.70 2.61
N SER A 59 6.75 1.04 2.38
CA SER A 59 6.82 -0.26 1.70
C SER A 59 7.16 -1.42 2.64
N GLU A 60 7.77 -1.13 3.79
CA GLU A 60 8.18 -2.11 4.79
C GLU A 60 7.71 -1.66 6.18
N LEU A 61 6.77 -2.40 6.77
CA LEU A 61 6.02 -2.00 7.96
C LEU A 61 6.79 -2.23 9.27
N VAL A 62 7.76 -3.15 9.32
CA VAL A 62 8.62 -3.34 10.50
C VAL A 62 9.60 -2.17 10.63
N SER A 63 10.23 -1.78 9.53
CA SER A 63 11.07 -0.60 9.40
C SER A 63 10.27 0.64 9.77
N MET A 64 9.08 0.81 9.19
CA MET A 64 8.20 1.95 9.52
C MET A 64 7.91 2.00 11.02
N TRP A 65 7.54 0.88 11.65
CA TRP A 65 7.30 0.82 13.10
C TRP A 65 8.54 1.28 13.90
N GLY A 66 9.74 0.91 13.47
CA GLY A 66 10.98 1.26 14.17
C GLY A 66 11.47 2.70 13.95
N THR A 67 11.05 3.36 12.87
CA THR A 67 11.58 4.69 12.49
C THR A 67 10.58 5.83 12.64
N THR A 68 9.27 5.53 12.60
CA THR A 68 8.22 6.54 12.70
C THR A 68 8.21 7.25 14.06
N ASP A 69 7.83 8.51 14.06
CA ASP A 69 7.53 9.28 15.28
C ASP A 69 6.24 8.82 16.00
N PHE A 70 5.52 7.84 15.43
CA PHE A 70 4.24 7.36 15.98
C PHE A 70 4.07 5.82 15.96
N PRO A 71 4.94 5.07 16.66
CA PRO A 71 5.07 3.61 16.51
C PRO A 71 3.87 2.81 17.04
N THR A 72 3.23 3.29 18.11
CA THR A 72 2.09 2.61 18.75
C THR A 72 0.83 2.64 17.89
N TYR A 73 0.68 3.66 17.05
CA TYR A 73 -0.44 3.75 16.11
C TYR A 73 -0.33 2.71 14.99
N GLY A 74 0.87 2.54 14.43
CA GLY A 74 1.14 1.49 13.45
C GLY A 74 0.87 0.09 13.99
N ALA A 75 1.33 -0.19 15.22
CA ALA A 75 1.09 -1.47 15.90
C ALA A 75 -0.42 -1.72 16.15
N SER A 76 -1.16 -0.68 16.56
CA SER A 76 -2.61 -0.78 16.74
C SER A 76 -3.32 -1.12 15.42
N PHE A 77 -2.88 -0.55 14.30
CA PHE A 77 -3.43 -0.83 12.97
C PHE A 77 -3.08 -2.24 12.44
N MET A 78 -1.92 -2.77 12.84
CA MET A 78 -1.47 -4.14 12.53
C MET A 78 -2.00 -5.20 13.51
N CYS A 79 -2.80 -4.80 14.50
CA CYS A 79 -3.32 -5.67 15.56
C CYS A 79 -2.21 -6.30 16.43
N GLY A 80 -1.07 -5.63 16.59
CA GLY A 80 0.04 -6.07 17.43
C GLY A 80 1.39 -5.47 17.03
N PHE A 81 2.38 -5.64 17.90
CA PHE A 81 3.78 -5.30 17.61
C PHE A 81 4.43 -6.30 16.64
N PRO A 82 5.55 -5.95 15.97
CA PRO A 82 6.20 -6.85 15.00
C PRO A 82 6.55 -8.24 15.54
N TRP A 83 6.88 -8.37 16.83
CA TRP A 83 7.17 -9.66 17.46
C TRP A 83 5.93 -10.43 17.91
N GLU A 84 4.78 -9.77 18.02
CA GLU A 84 3.51 -10.42 18.42
C GLU A 84 2.78 -11.00 17.20
N VAL A 85 2.83 -10.29 16.07
CA VAL A 85 2.13 -10.66 14.83
C VAL A 85 3.04 -10.62 13.60
N PRO A 86 4.21 -11.30 13.61
CA PRO A 86 5.22 -11.19 12.55
C PRO A 86 4.69 -11.54 11.15
N GLU A 87 3.77 -12.51 11.07
CA GLU A 87 3.17 -12.92 9.80
C GLU A 87 2.27 -11.84 9.18
N ILE A 88 1.63 -11.00 10.00
CA ILE A 88 0.85 -9.85 9.51
C ILE A 88 1.79 -8.83 8.87
N TYR A 89 2.83 -8.40 9.57
CA TYR A 89 3.81 -7.47 9.02
C TYR A 89 4.44 -8.01 7.74
N LYS A 90 4.80 -9.29 7.71
CA LYS A 90 5.35 -9.94 6.52
C LYS A 90 4.40 -9.89 5.33
N LYS A 91 3.13 -10.24 5.54
CA LYS A 91 2.10 -10.28 4.49
C LYS A 91 1.69 -8.90 3.99
N GLU A 92 1.64 -7.92 4.89
CA GLU A 92 1.11 -6.58 4.62
C GLU A 92 2.21 -5.62 4.13
N SER A 93 3.50 -5.92 4.35
CA SER A 93 4.61 -5.19 3.71
C SER A 93 4.69 -5.47 2.21
N ALA A 94 4.58 -4.42 1.39
CA ALA A 94 4.79 -4.50 -0.06
C ALA A 94 6.19 -5.02 -0.42
N MET A 95 7.19 -4.68 0.40
CA MET A 95 8.59 -5.08 0.25
C MET A 95 8.75 -6.60 0.06
N ASN A 96 7.94 -7.41 0.75
CA ASN A 96 8.01 -8.87 0.69
C ASN A 96 7.41 -9.47 -0.59
N ASN A 97 6.81 -8.65 -1.46
CA ASN A 97 6.21 -9.05 -2.74
C ASN A 97 6.72 -8.20 -3.92
N LEU A 98 7.81 -7.43 -3.72
CA LEU A 98 8.34 -6.51 -4.72
C LEU A 98 8.67 -7.18 -6.07
N ASN A 99 9.09 -8.44 -6.05
CA ASN A 99 9.38 -9.22 -7.26
C ASN A 99 8.15 -9.45 -8.16
N LYS A 100 6.94 -9.17 -7.68
CA LYS A 100 5.69 -9.28 -8.44
C LYS A 100 5.25 -7.94 -9.06
N ALA A 101 5.82 -6.82 -8.61
CA ALA A 101 5.42 -5.50 -9.08
C ALA A 101 5.86 -5.28 -10.54
N GLN A 102 4.91 -4.87 -11.38
CA GLN A 102 5.13 -4.57 -12.80
C GLN A 102 4.66 -3.16 -13.18
N THR A 103 3.80 -2.54 -12.37
CA THR A 103 3.24 -1.21 -12.62
C THR A 103 4.31 -0.14 -12.44
N PRO A 104 4.56 0.72 -13.45
CA PRO A 104 5.40 1.90 -13.31
C PRO A 104 4.90 2.79 -12.16
N ILE A 105 5.81 3.23 -11.28
CA ILE A 105 5.45 3.98 -10.08
C ILE A 105 6.31 5.24 -9.92
N LEU A 106 5.66 6.35 -9.57
CA LEU A 106 6.30 7.54 -9.00
C LEU A 106 6.24 7.45 -7.48
N ILE A 107 7.40 7.51 -6.82
CA ILE A 107 7.51 7.58 -5.37
C ILE A 107 7.97 9.00 -4.99
N THR A 108 7.27 9.63 -4.06
CA THR A 108 7.60 10.96 -3.56
C THR A 108 7.48 11.03 -2.04
N THR A 109 8.44 11.67 -1.38
CA THR A 109 8.41 11.88 0.07
C THR A 109 9.14 13.18 0.43
N GLY A 110 8.83 13.73 1.60
CA GLY A 110 9.54 14.88 2.15
C GLY A 110 10.89 14.47 2.71
N ALA A 111 11.94 15.25 2.45
CA ALA A 111 13.30 14.95 2.94
C ALA A 111 13.44 14.96 4.48
N LYS A 112 12.46 15.47 5.20
CA LYS A 112 12.40 15.53 6.68
C LYS A 112 11.14 14.86 7.23
N GLU A 113 10.54 13.95 6.48
CA GLU A 113 9.33 13.25 6.89
C GLU A 113 9.63 12.32 8.09
N THR A 114 8.95 12.53 9.22
CA THR A 114 9.12 11.74 10.44
C THR A 114 7.97 10.78 10.69
N ARG A 115 6.82 10.99 10.06
CA ARG A 115 5.64 10.14 10.21
C ARG A 115 5.75 8.87 9.38
N VAL A 116 6.25 8.99 8.16
CA VAL A 116 6.51 7.86 7.24
C VAL A 116 7.95 7.98 6.68
N PRO A 117 8.97 7.64 7.49
CA PRO A 117 10.37 7.81 7.13
C PRO A 117 10.86 6.82 6.07
#